data_AF-A0A838KT91-F1
#
_entry.id   AF-A0A838KT91-F1
#
_cell.length_a   1.000
_cell.length_b   1.000
_cell.length_c   1.000
_cell.angle_alpha   90.00
_cell.angle_beta   90.00
_cell.angle_gamma   90.00
#
_symmetry.space_group_name_H-M   'P 1'
#
loop_
_entity.id
_entity.type
_entity.pdbx_description
1 polymer ?
#
loop_
_entity_poly.entity_id
_entity_poly.type
_entity_poly.pdbx_seq_one_letter_code
_entity_poly.pdbx_strand_id
1 'polypeptide(L)'
;MSKLFENRMLYVSLLVGVTILVLVGCNAAEPVANVDSQAKKIVTFDGGAVTQGELDKFAEQSGLDSSMSKDDPQYQAAIQQIMPQLVDIEIAKAYAQEHDITVSDKEVDQEIAKIKEQVGDQARSSGQDLSDQEAYEQALKQNN
;
A
#
# COMPACT_ATOMS: atom_id res chain seq x y z
N MET A 1 -9.46 34.77 59.79
CA MET A 1 -8.37 34.62 58.79
C MET A 1 -7.98 33.14 58.61
N SER A 2 -8.91 32.22 58.35
CA SER A 2 -8.61 30.77 58.25
C SER A 2 -9.03 30.16 56.91
N LYS A 3 -10.14 30.61 56.31
CA LYS A 3 -10.66 30.09 55.02
C LYS A 3 -9.90 30.53 53.76
N LEU A 4 -9.08 31.59 53.84
CA LEU A 4 -8.29 32.07 52.69
C LEU A 4 -6.98 31.29 52.48
N PHE A 5 -6.48 30.62 53.53
CA PHE A 5 -5.26 29.82 53.46
C PHE A 5 -5.51 28.41 52.94
N GLU A 6 -6.64 27.78 53.27
CA GLU A 6 -7.02 26.45 52.76
C GLU A 6 -7.19 26.42 51.24
N ASN A 7 -7.84 27.43 50.64
CA ASN A 7 -8.00 27.49 49.19
C ASN A 7 -6.65 27.68 48.47
N ARG A 8 -5.75 28.52 48.99
CA ARG A 8 -4.43 28.72 48.36
C ARG A 8 -3.58 27.46 48.43
N MET A 9 -3.69 26.67 49.49
CA MET A 9 -2.94 25.42 49.65
C MET A 9 -3.46 24.32 48.69
N LEU A 10 -4.78 24.24 48.49
CA LEU A 10 -5.41 23.33 47.52
C LEU A 10 -5.03 23.69 46.08
N TYR A 11 -5.05 24.97 45.72
CA TYR A 11 -4.66 25.42 44.39
C TYR A 11 -3.19 25.14 44.08
N VAL A 12 -2.29 25.36 45.05
CA VAL A 12 -0.86 25.06 44.89
C VAL A 12 -0.62 23.56 44.77
N SER A 13 -1.32 22.74 45.54
CA SER A 13 -1.19 21.27 45.46
C SER A 13 -1.71 20.72 44.13
N LEU A 14 -2.81 21.27 43.60
CA LEU A 14 -3.35 20.92 42.29
C LEU A 14 -2.41 21.33 41.14
N LEU A 15 -1.80 22.52 41.22
CA LEU A 15 -0.85 23.02 40.22
C LEU A 15 0.43 22.17 40.16
N VAL A 16 0.97 21.79 41.33
CA VAL A 16 2.14 20.90 41.44
C VAL A 16 1.81 19.49 40.93
N GLY A 17 0.62 18.96 41.23
CA GLY A 17 0.18 17.66 40.72
C GLY A 17 0.09 17.62 39.18
N VAL A 18 -0.45 18.68 38.56
CA VAL A 18 -0.54 18.79 37.09
C VAL A 18 0.86 18.94 36.46
N THR A 19 1.79 19.67 37.08
CA THR A 19 3.15 19.82 36.52
C THR A 19 3.94 18.52 36.56
N ILE A 20 3.76 17.70 37.60
CA ILE A 20 4.41 16.39 37.69
C ILE A 20 3.85 15.42 36.63
N LEU A 21 2.54 15.49 36.33
CA LEU A 21 1.90 14.65 35.31
C LEU A 21 2.35 14.96 33.88
N VAL A 22 2.72 16.22 33.58
CA VAL A 22 3.22 16.62 32.25
C VAL A 22 4.67 16.16 32.02
N LEU A 23 5.49 16.05 33.06
CA LEU A 23 6.91 15.70 32.93
C LEU A 23 7.18 14.20 32.72
N VAL A 24 6.22 13.32 33.01
CA VAL A 24 6.38 11.86 32.85
C VAL A 24 5.88 11.36 31.48
N GLY A 25 5.27 12.24 30.67
CA GLY A 25 4.63 11.87 29.40
C GLY A 25 5.44 12.07 28.11
N CYS A 26 6.62 12.69 28.17
CA CYS A 26 7.43 12.96 26.98
C CYS A 26 8.80 12.28 27.06
N ASN A 27 8.82 10.95 26.90
CA ASN A 27 10.03 10.33 26.38
C ASN A 27 10.15 10.74 24.90
N ALA A 28 11.29 11.31 24.52
CA ALA A 28 11.61 11.48 23.12
C ALA A 28 11.59 10.09 22.48
N ALA A 29 10.70 9.88 21.49
CA ALA A 29 10.69 8.64 20.74
C ALA A 29 12.11 8.39 20.22
N GLU A 30 12.65 7.20 20.48
CA GLU A 30 13.96 6.80 19.99
C GLU A 30 14.03 7.09 18.48
N PRO A 31 15.15 7.61 17.96
CA PRO A 31 15.27 7.91 16.54
C PRO A 31 15.18 6.59 15.77
N VAL A 32 13.98 6.28 15.29
CA VAL A 32 13.77 5.24 14.29
C VAL A 32 14.65 5.65 13.11
N ALA A 33 15.54 4.73 12.69
CA ALA A 33 16.39 4.94 11.53
C ALA A 33 15.54 5.50 10.37
N ASN A 34 16.08 6.45 9.61
CA ASN A 34 15.40 7.10 8.50
C ASN A 34 15.09 6.05 7.41
N VAL A 35 14.00 5.30 7.58
CA VAL A 35 13.47 4.35 6.61
C VAL A 35 12.87 5.17 5.47
N ASP A 36 13.20 4.84 4.23
CA ASP A 36 12.65 5.56 3.08
C ASP A 36 11.13 5.57 3.13
N SER A 37 10.55 6.78 3.09
CA SER A 37 9.13 6.97 3.26
C SER A 37 8.36 6.40 2.06
N GLN A 38 7.59 5.35 2.31
CA GLN A 38 6.71 4.72 1.32
C GLN A 38 5.63 5.71 0.81
N ALA A 39 5.30 6.73 1.59
CA ALA A 39 4.34 7.79 1.22
C ALA A 39 4.97 8.91 0.38
N LYS A 40 6.29 8.87 0.13
CA LYS A 40 6.97 9.86 -0.71
C LYS A 40 6.35 9.84 -2.10
N LYS A 41 5.82 10.98 -2.54
CA LYS A 41 5.32 11.17 -3.91
C LYS A 41 6.51 11.23 -4.86
N ILE A 42 6.47 10.41 -5.89
CA ILE A 42 7.52 10.32 -6.91
C ILE A 42 7.05 10.85 -8.27
N VAL A 43 5.74 10.75 -8.54
CA VAL A 43 5.09 11.33 -9.72
C VAL A 43 3.76 11.95 -9.29
N THR A 44 3.40 13.09 -9.88
CA THR A 44 2.11 13.76 -9.66
C THR A 44 1.41 13.95 -10.99
N PHE A 45 0.09 13.78 -11.02
CA PHE A 45 -0.75 13.96 -12.21
C PHE A 45 -2.11 14.53 -11.81
N ASP A 46 -2.95 14.87 -12.79
CA ASP A 46 -4.27 15.42 -12.48
C ASP A 46 -5.17 14.34 -11.86
N GLY A 47 -5.65 14.60 -10.63
CA GLY A 47 -6.42 13.63 -9.84
C GLY A 47 -5.60 12.75 -8.89
N GLY A 48 -4.26 12.84 -8.84
CA GLY A 48 -3.50 11.98 -7.92
C GLY A 48 -1.97 12.08 -7.95
N ALA A 49 -1.32 11.12 -7.29
CA ALA A 49 0.12 10.98 -7.29
C ALA A 49 0.51 9.52 -7.11
N VAL A 50 1.60 9.10 -7.75
CA VAL A 50 2.25 7.81 -7.47
C VAL A 50 3.21 7.99 -6.32
N THR A 51 3.13 7.11 -5.33
CA THR A 51 4.00 7.04 -4.16
C THR A 51 5.12 6.01 -4.34
N GLN A 52 6.17 6.11 -3.52
CA GLN A 52 7.28 5.15 -3.54
C GLN A 52 6.79 3.73 -3.25
N GLY A 53 5.83 3.55 -2.33
CA GLY A 53 5.32 2.22 -2.01
C GLY A 53 4.46 1.60 -3.11
N GLU A 54 3.71 2.42 -3.85
CA GLU A 54 2.98 1.93 -5.02
C GLU A 54 3.94 1.50 -6.13
N LEU A 55 5.03 2.26 -6.35
CA LEU A 55 6.08 1.84 -7.26
C LEU A 55 6.76 0.55 -6.82
N ASP A 56 7.14 0.45 -5.54
CA ASP A 56 7.82 -0.74 -5.01
C ASP A 56 6.94 -1.99 -5.19
N LYS A 57 5.64 -1.88 -4.88
CA LYS A 57 4.68 -2.97 -5.07
C LYS A 57 4.47 -3.32 -6.54
N PHE A 58 4.35 -2.32 -7.41
CA PHE A 58 4.14 -2.56 -8.83
C PHE A 58 5.37 -3.15 -9.51
N ALA A 59 6.57 -2.75 -9.08
CA ALA A 59 7.83 -3.33 -9.52
C ALA A 59 7.91 -4.83 -9.17
N GLU A 60 7.57 -5.20 -7.94
CA GLU A 60 7.50 -6.61 -7.51
C GLU A 60 6.48 -7.40 -8.36
N GLN A 61 5.27 -6.85 -8.58
CA GLN A 61 4.25 -7.46 -9.43
C GLN A 61 4.66 -7.59 -10.90
N SER A 62 5.55 -6.72 -11.36
CA SER A 62 6.11 -6.75 -12.71
C SER A 62 7.31 -7.70 -12.84
N GLY A 63 7.66 -8.42 -11.76
CA GLY A 63 8.77 -9.36 -11.73
C GLY A 63 10.15 -8.71 -11.60
N LEU A 64 10.23 -7.44 -11.19
CA LEU A 64 11.52 -6.82 -10.87
C LEU A 64 12.01 -7.42 -9.55
N ASP A 65 13.28 -7.84 -9.56
CA ASP A 65 13.93 -8.38 -8.38
C ASP A 65 14.03 -7.33 -7.27
N SER A 66 13.28 -7.55 -6.19
CA SER A 66 13.24 -6.67 -5.01
C SER A 66 14.57 -6.57 -4.28
N SER A 67 15.53 -7.46 -4.56
CA SER A 67 16.87 -7.43 -3.99
C SER A 67 17.85 -6.51 -4.74
N MET A 68 17.48 -6.05 -5.94
CA MET A 68 18.28 -5.07 -6.67
C MET A 68 18.31 -3.73 -5.94
N SER A 69 19.50 -3.12 -5.88
CA SER A 69 19.63 -1.77 -5.35
C SER A 69 18.83 -0.78 -6.19
N LYS A 70 18.10 0.12 -5.54
CA LYS A 70 17.36 1.19 -6.23
C LYS A 70 18.29 2.14 -6.99
N ASP A 71 19.57 2.23 -6.60
CA ASP A 71 20.57 3.04 -7.30
C ASP A 71 21.21 2.30 -8.48
N ASP A 72 20.88 1.03 -8.71
CA ASP A 72 21.40 0.27 -9.85
C ASP A 72 20.86 0.85 -11.18
N PRO A 73 21.72 1.15 -12.17
CA PRO A 73 21.28 1.62 -13.47
C PRO A 73 20.25 0.71 -14.16
N GLN A 74 20.34 -0.61 -13.95
CA GLN A 74 19.39 -1.58 -14.50
C GLN A 74 18.03 -1.46 -13.83
N TYR A 75 18.01 -1.29 -12.50
CA TYR A 75 16.78 -1.03 -11.77
C TYR A 75 16.11 0.25 -12.29
N GLN A 76 16.88 1.34 -12.41
CA GLN A 76 16.37 2.61 -12.92
C GLN A 76 15.82 2.50 -14.34
N ALA A 77 16.48 1.75 -15.22
CA ALA A 77 16.00 1.49 -16.58
C ALA A 77 14.69 0.69 -16.57
N ALA A 78 14.58 -0.34 -15.73
CA ALA A 78 13.37 -1.15 -15.60
C ALA A 78 12.20 -0.30 -15.04
N ILE A 79 12.47 0.55 -14.05
CA ILE A 79 11.47 1.48 -13.52
C ILE A 79 10.96 2.43 -14.61
N GLN A 80 11.84 2.98 -15.45
CA GLN A 80 11.42 3.84 -16.56
C GLN A 80 10.51 3.13 -17.57
N GLN A 81 10.63 1.80 -17.71
CA GLN A 81 9.76 1.01 -18.58
C GLN A 81 8.39 0.77 -17.98
N ILE A 82 8.30 0.53 -16.67
CA ILE A 82 7.03 0.19 -16.00
C ILE A 82 6.28 1.43 -15.48
N MET A 83 6.98 2.54 -15.24
CA MET A 83 6.40 3.76 -14.65
C MET A 83 5.20 4.32 -15.45
N PRO A 84 5.23 4.40 -16.79
CA PRO A 84 4.08 4.89 -17.55
C PRO A 84 2.81 4.06 -17.28
N GLN A 85 2.95 2.74 -17.22
CA GLN A 85 1.83 1.84 -16.95
C GLN A 85 1.28 2.04 -15.53
N LEU A 86 2.16 2.22 -14.54
CA LEU A 86 1.74 2.52 -13.18
C LEU A 86 0.96 3.85 -13.11
N VAL A 87 1.45 4.89 -13.78
CA VAL A 87 0.76 6.18 -13.85
C VAL A 87 -0.62 6.03 -14.50
N ASP A 88 -0.72 5.30 -15.61
CA ASP A 88 -2.00 5.06 -16.29
C ASP A 88 -3.01 4.33 -15.39
N ILE A 89 -2.55 3.36 -14.59
CA ILE A 89 -3.38 2.67 -13.59
C ILE A 89 -3.91 3.64 -12.53
N GLU A 90 -3.05 4.52 -12.00
CA GLU A 90 -3.47 5.49 -10.98
C GLU A 90 -4.42 6.56 -11.54
N ILE A 91 -4.24 6.96 -12.80
CA ILE A 91 -5.21 7.82 -13.51
C ILE A 91 -6.56 7.10 -13.65
N ALA A 92 -6.56 5.82 -14.05
CA ALA A 92 -7.79 5.05 -14.17
C ALA A 92 -8.52 4.88 -12.83
N LYS A 93 -7.77 4.69 -11.73
CA LYS A 93 -8.33 4.64 -10.37
C LYS A 93 -8.94 5.98 -9.96
N ALA A 94 -8.25 7.09 -10.21
CA ALA A 94 -8.75 8.43 -9.92
C ALA A 94 -10.05 8.71 -10.70
N TYR A 95 -10.09 8.35 -11.99
CA TYR A 95 -11.29 8.44 -12.82
C TYR A 95 -12.43 7.58 -12.27
N ALA A 96 -12.16 6.32 -11.93
CA ALA A 96 -13.17 5.44 -11.34
C ALA A 96 -13.75 6.02 -10.04
N GLN A 97 -12.90 6.57 -9.18
CA GLN A 97 -13.32 7.23 -7.94
C GLN A 97 -14.17 8.48 -8.20
N GLU A 98 -13.79 9.34 -9.15
CA GLU A 98 -14.54 10.55 -9.49
C GLU A 98 -15.94 10.23 -10.05
N HIS A 99 -16.07 9.08 -10.73
CA HIS A 99 -17.29 8.65 -11.39
C HIS A 99 -18.08 7.58 -10.62
N ASP A 100 -17.74 7.33 -9.34
CA ASP A 100 -18.37 6.32 -8.50
C ASP A 100 -18.42 4.91 -9.15
N ILE A 101 -17.40 4.58 -9.94
CA ILE A 101 -17.24 3.27 -10.57
C ILE A 101 -16.66 2.32 -9.52
N THR A 102 -17.49 1.37 -9.07
CA THR A 102 -17.11 0.37 -8.08
C THR A 102 -17.23 -1.04 -8.65
N VAL A 103 -16.35 -1.94 -8.20
CA VAL A 103 -16.43 -3.38 -8.52
C VAL A 103 -16.80 -4.13 -7.24
N SER A 104 -17.83 -4.95 -7.29
CA SER A 104 -18.26 -5.80 -6.18
C SER A 104 -17.51 -7.14 -6.15
N ASP A 105 -17.41 -7.75 -4.97
CA ASP A 105 -16.79 -9.08 -4.82
C ASP A 105 -17.43 -10.13 -5.75
N LYS A 106 -18.75 -10.04 -5.96
CA LYS A 106 -19.46 -10.93 -6.88
C LYS A 106 -18.99 -10.77 -8.32
N GLU A 107 -18.72 -9.54 -8.77
CA GLU A 107 -18.21 -9.29 -10.12
C GLU A 107 -16.78 -9.80 -10.26
N VAL A 108 -15.96 -9.66 -9.22
CA VAL A 108 -14.62 -10.26 -9.16
C VAL A 108 -14.69 -11.77 -9.28
N ASP A 109 -15.54 -12.44 -8.50
CA ASP A 109 -15.70 -13.90 -8.55
C ASP A 109 -16.18 -14.38 -9.92
N GLN A 110 -17.11 -13.65 -10.54
CA GLN A 110 -17.59 -13.94 -11.88
C GLN A 110 -16.47 -13.80 -12.93
N GLU A 111 -15.64 -12.79 -12.81
CA GLU A 111 -14.52 -12.59 -13.74
C GLU A 111 -13.42 -13.64 -13.53
N ILE A 112 -13.11 -14.00 -12.29
CA ILE A 112 -12.20 -15.11 -11.98
C ILE A 112 -12.72 -16.43 -12.57
N ALA A 113 -14.02 -16.70 -12.48
CA ALA A 113 -14.61 -17.90 -13.07
C ALA A 113 -14.45 -17.94 -14.60
N LYS A 114 -14.65 -16.81 -15.29
CA LYS A 114 -14.41 -16.71 -16.74
C LYS A 114 -12.94 -16.92 -17.09
N ILE A 115 -12.02 -16.35 -16.32
CA ILE A 115 -10.58 -16.55 -16.53
C ILE A 115 -10.22 -18.04 -16.39
N LYS A 116 -10.76 -18.74 -15.39
CA LYS A 116 -10.54 -20.19 -15.22
C LYS A 116 -11.04 -20.98 -16.43
N GLU A 117 -12.24 -20.68 -16.92
CA GLU A 117 -12.82 -21.29 -18.11
C GLU A 117 -11.91 -21.07 -19.34
N GLN A 118 -11.49 -19.82 -19.58
CA GLN A 118 -10.59 -19.47 -20.69
C GLN A 118 -9.26 -20.22 -20.63
N VAL A 119 -8.64 -20.32 -19.45
CA VAL A 119 -7.39 -21.05 -19.27
C VAL A 119 -7.59 -22.56 -19.45
N GLY A 120 -8.71 -23.10 -18.95
CA GLY A 120 -9.10 -24.50 -19.15
C GLY A 120 -9.28 -24.85 -20.63
N ASP A 121 -10.00 -24.02 -21.37
CA ASP A 121 -10.19 -24.18 -22.82
C ASP A 121 -8.86 -24.10 -23.58
N GLN A 122 -7.98 -23.18 -23.21
CA GLN A 122 -6.65 -23.09 -23.79
C GLN A 122 -5.83 -24.37 -23.53
N ALA A 123 -5.86 -24.92 -22.32
CA ALA A 123 -5.16 -26.16 -21.97
C ALA A 123 -5.71 -27.36 -22.77
N ARG A 124 -7.03 -27.52 -22.83
CA ARG A 124 -7.70 -28.58 -23.62
C ARG A 124 -7.39 -28.47 -25.10
N SER A 125 -7.40 -27.26 -25.66
CA SER A 125 -7.02 -27.01 -27.06
C SER A 125 -5.55 -27.37 -27.35
N SER A 126 -4.70 -27.31 -26.32
CA SER A 126 -3.28 -27.70 -26.38
C SER A 126 -3.05 -29.20 -26.11
N GLY A 127 -4.11 -30.00 -25.98
CA GLY A 127 -4.04 -31.44 -25.75
C GLY A 127 -3.87 -31.85 -24.28
N GLN A 128 -3.99 -30.92 -23.34
CA GLN A 128 -3.99 -31.20 -21.91
C GLN A 128 -5.42 -31.42 -21.41
N ASP A 129 -5.75 -32.63 -20.98
CA ASP A 129 -7.07 -32.95 -20.42
C ASP A 129 -7.13 -32.56 -18.93
N LEU A 130 -7.21 -31.26 -18.69
CA LEU A 130 -7.28 -30.65 -17.36
C LEU A 130 -8.64 -29.98 -17.16
N SER A 131 -9.12 -29.99 -15.91
CA SER A 131 -10.25 -29.13 -15.53
C SER A 131 -9.84 -27.66 -15.50
N ASP A 132 -10.82 -26.76 -15.57
CA ASP A 132 -10.59 -25.30 -15.56
C ASP A 132 -9.81 -24.85 -14.32
N GLN A 133 -10.12 -25.44 -13.16
CA GLN A 133 -9.42 -25.15 -11.91
C GLN A 133 -7.97 -25.67 -11.93
N GLU A 134 -7.73 -26.89 -12.42
CA GLU A 134 -6.38 -27.46 -12.51
C GLU A 134 -5.51 -26.68 -13.50
N ALA A 135 -6.07 -26.32 -14.65
CA ALA A 135 -5.39 -25.51 -15.66
C ALA A 135 -5.03 -24.12 -15.10
N TYR A 136 -5.96 -23.49 -14.38
CA TYR A 136 -5.72 -22.20 -13.71
C TYR A 136 -4.64 -22.29 -12.64
N GLU A 137 -4.69 -23.29 -11.76
CA GLU A 137 -3.65 -23.51 -10.75
C GLU A 137 -2.28 -23.80 -11.35
N GLN A 138 -2.23 -24.56 -12.45
CA GLN A 138 -0.99 -24.81 -13.18
C GLN A 138 -0.45 -23.52 -13.81
N ALA A 139 -1.30 -22.68 -14.41
CA ALA A 139 -0.89 -21.40 -14.96
C ALA A 139 -0.33 -20.46 -13.88
N LEU A 140 -0.91 -20.46 -12.68
CA LEU A 140 -0.36 -19.70 -11.54
C LEU A 140 1.01 -20.23 -11.11
N LYS A 141 1.22 -21.55 -11.06
CA LYS A 141 2.53 -22.15 -10.72
C LYS A 141 3.62 -21.86 -11.74
N GLN A 142 3.25 -21.57 -13.00
CA GLN A 142 4.21 -21.22 -14.04
C GLN A 142 4.61 -19.74 -14.01
N ASN A 143 3.85 -18.89 -13.33
CA ASN A 143 4.07 -17.45 -13.22
C ASN A 143 4.58 -17.00 -11.82
N ASN A 144 4.75 -17.93 -10.88
CA ASN A 144 5.36 -17.74 -9.56
C ASN A 144 6.73 -18.42 -9.51
#